data_AF-A0A2G9MT14-F1
#
_entry.id   AF-A0A2G9MT14-F1
#
_cell.length_a   1.000
_cell.length_b   1.000
_cell.length_c   1.000
_cell.angle_alpha   90.00
_cell.angle_beta   90.00
_cell.angle_gamma   90.00
#
_symmetry.space_group_name_H-M   'P 1'
#
loop_
_entity.id
_entity.type
_entity.pdbx_description
1 polymer ?
#
loop_
_entity_poly.entity_id
_entity_poly.type
_entity_poly.pdbx_seq_one_letter_code
_entity_poly.pdbx_strand_id
1 'polypeptide(L)'
;MVQKKNLRKSPRKSSGPSSVNQRLASIEKQQAKILELQKKILTKETKISKKEDVFLEFEKKELNEEKFLESEESQGLDELKKIEQLEENIKKKVGESPLRRITYRDITKGMIGAFFGIVGHFAFVEGIHISEEFTFLRSTALLLTSFIIIVLFLYFTGFRKVNDEFLYKFMPIRAIVIYVSAMITVFVVLLLYGKVDFTMPFHVIYNTIAAISILAVLGAGTADLIGKNE
;
A
#
# COMPACT_ATOMS: atom_id res chain seq x y z
N MET A 1 58.90 -108.07 27.37
CA MET A 1 58.59 -108.30 28.81
C MET A 1 58.14 -106.97 29.40
N VAL A 2 56.85 -106.64 29.47
CA VAL A 2 55.82 -107.08 30.43
C VAL A 2 56.15 -106.71 31.90
N GLN A 3 55.34 -105.76 32.41
CA GLN A 3 54.93 -105.49 33.81
C GLN A 3 55.97 -105.06 34.87
N LYS A 4 55.70 -103.94 35.56
CA LYS A 4 54.86 -103.91 36.77
C LYS A 4 54.52 -102.49 37.24
N LYS A 5 53.22 -102.26 37.44
CA LYS A 5 52.60 -101.19 38.23
C LYS A 5 53.16 -101.16 39.66
N ASN A 6 53.38 -99.97 40.20
CA ASN A 6 53.41 -99.76 41.64
C ASN A 6 52.57 -98.55 42.04
N LEU A 7 51.41 -98.86 42.62
CA LEU A 7 50.52 -97.96 43.35
C LEU A 7 51.18 -97.59 44.68
N ARG A 8 51.35 -96.29 44.95
CA ARG A 8 51.53 -95.78 46.33
C ARG A 8 50.51 -94.70 46.63
N LYS A 9 49.72 -94.99 47.66
CA LYS A 9 48.71 -94.18 48.31
C LYS A 9 49.34 -92.90 48.90
N SER A 10 48.63 -91.77 48.82
CA SER A 10 48.89 -90.53 49.55
C SER A 10 47.56 -89.97 50.08
N PRO A 11 47.51 -89.37 51.28
CA PRO A 11 46.33 -89.43 52.14
C PRO A 11 45.28 -88.36 51.81
N ARG A 12 44.01 -88.74 51.96
CA ARG A 12 42.89 -87.82 52.10
C ARG A 12 43.11 -86.95 53.36
N LYS A 13 43.44 -85.67 53.17
CA LYS A 13 43.29 -84.65 54.21
C LYS A 13 41.88 -84.09 54.13
N SER A 14 41.09 -84.40 55.15
CA SER A 14 39.85 -83.72 55.52
C SER A 14 40.15 -82.26 55.86
N SER A 15 39.60 -81.32 55.09
CA SER A 15 39.52 -79.91 55.48
C SER A 15 38.08 -79.58 55.87
N GLY A 16 37.89 -79.37 57.17
CA GLY A 16 36.64 -79.01 57.81
C GLY A 16 36.23 -77.52 57.60
N PRO A 17 35.32 -77.00 58.45
CA PRO A 17 34.48 -75.81 58.21
C PRO A 17 35.19 -74.43 58.07
N SER A 18 36.52 -74.38 57.99
CA SER A 18 37.28 -73.11 57.97
C SER A 18 37.31 -72.42 56.60
N SER A 19 37.00 -73.14 55.51
CA SER A 19 36.96 -72.57 54.14
C SER A 19 35.69 -71.78 53.84
N VAL A 20 34.58 -72.10 54.52
CA VAL A 20 33.28 -71.41 54.37
C VAL A 20 33.32 -70.06 55.09
N ASN A 21 33.85 -70.01 56.30
CA ASN A 21 34.00 -68.75 57.05
C ASN A 21 35.01 -67.79 56.41
N GLN A 22 36.11 -68.29 55.82
CA GLN A 22 37.02 -67.45 55.04
C GLN A 22 36.37 -66.89 53.76
N ARG A 23 35.50 -67.67 53.09
CA ARG A 23 34.73 -67.20 51.94
C ARG A 23 33.69 -66.16 52.34
N LEU A 24 32.95 -66.37 53.44
CA LEU A 24 31.99 -65.40 53.97
C LEU A 24 32.66 -64.07 54.32
N ALA A 25 33.78 -64.09 55.04
CA ALA A 25 34.53 -62.86 55.34
C ALA A 25 35.06 -62.15 54.08
N SER A 26 35.44 -62.91 53.04
CA SER A 26 35.86 -62.33 51.76
C SER A 26 34.69 -61.71 50.98
N ILE A 27 33.49 -62.30 51.07
CA ILE A 27 32.26 -61.80 50.47
C ILE A 27 31.80 -60.53 51.19
N GLU A 28 31.81 -60.51 52.52
CA GLU A 28 31.49 -59.31 53.32
C GLU A 28 32.43 -58.15 52.99
N LYS A 29 33.73 -58.43 52.84
CA LYS A 29 34.73 -57.43 52.44
C LYS A 29 34.49 -56.93 51.01
N GLN A 30 34.07 -57.80 50.09
CA GLN A 30 33.69 -57.40 48.73
C GLN A 30 32.39 -56.58 48.73
N GLN A 31 31.37 -56.99 49.51
CA GLN A 31 30.12 -56.25 49.66
C GLN A 31 30.35 -54.85 50.25
N ALA A 32 31.19 -54.72 51.27
CA ALA A 32 31.57 -53.43 51.84
C ALA A 32 32.26 -52.53 50.80
N LYS A 33 33.16 -53.10 49.96
CA LYS A 33 33.85 -52.37 48.90
C LYS A 33 32.89 -51.93 47.78
N ILE A 34 31.93 -52.77 47.42
CA ILE A 34 30.86 -52.44 46.45
C ILE A 34 29.99 -51.31 46.99
N LEU A 35 29.63 -51.36 48.27
CA LEU A 35 28.80 -50.34 48.92
C LEU A 35 29.52 -48.99 49.03
N GLU A 36 30.83 -48.99 49.27
CA GLU A 36 31.66 -47.77 49.22
C GLU A 36 31.74 -47.18 47.80
N LEU A 37 31.88 -48.02 46.78
CA LEU A 37 31.86 -47.59 45.38
C LEU A 37 30.49 -47.01 44.97
N GLN A 38 29.39 -47.65 45.39
CA GLN A 38 28.04 -47.14 45.15
C GLN A 38 27.84 -45.75 45.79
N LYS A 39 28.31 -45.54 47.03
CA LYS A 39 28.28 -44.21 47.66
C LYS A 39 29.11 -43.17 46.90
N LYS A 40 30.29 -43.56 46.37
CA LYS A 40 31.12 -42.68 45.53
C LYS A 40 30.48 -42.36 44.19
N ILE A 41 29.75 -43.29 43.60
CA ILE A 41 29.00 -43.06 42.35
C ILE A 41 27.83 -42.11 42.62
N LEU A 42 27.05 -42.36 43.66
CA LEU A 42 25.88 -41.55 44.01
C LEU A 42 26.25 -40.10 44.37
N THR A 43 27.39 -39.90 45.03
CA THR A 43 27.93 -38.55 45.30
C THR A 43 28.49 -37.86 44.05
N LYS A 44 28.92 -38.61 43.03
CA LYS A 44 29.29 -38.05 41.72
C LYS A 44 28.06 -37.69 40.89
N GLU A 45 27.07 -38.58 40.83
CA GLU A 45 25.80 -38.35 40.11
C GLU A 45 25.06 -37.13 40.65
N THR A 46 24.95 -36.99 41.98
CA THR A 46 24.34 -35.79 42.59
C THR A 46 25.13 -34.50 42.30
N LYS A 47 26.45 -34.57 42.15
CA LYS A 47 27.26 -33.41 41.72
C LYS A 47 27.10 -33.10 40.22
N ILE A 48 26.89 -34.12 39.39
CA ILE A 48 26.65 -33.97 37.96
C ILE A 48 25.27 -33.37 37.73
N SER A 49 24.23 -33.90 38.37
CA SER A 49 22.86 -33.36 38.30
C SER A 49 22.79 -31.89 38.71
N LYS A 50 23.46 -31.48 39.81
CA LYS A 50 23.54 -30.06 40.18
C LYS A 50 24.25 -29.18 39.15
N LYS A 51 25.23 -29.73 38.41
CA LYS A 51 25.90 -28.99 37.33
C LYS A 51 25.05 -28.89 36.09
N GLU A 52 24.26 -29.93 35.77
CA GLU A 52 23.30 -29.93 34.69
C GLU A 52 22.19 -28.90 34.92
N ASP A 53 21.67 -28.79 36.15
CA ASP A 53 20.66 -27.78 36.50
C ASP A 53 21.19 -26.34 36.29
N VAL A 54 22.44 -26.08 36.72
CA VAL A 54 23.08 -24.78 36.51
C VAL A 54 23.30 -24.51 35.02
N PHE A 55 23.71 -25.52 34.25
CA PHE A 55 23.91 -25.38 32.81
C PHE A 55 22.60 -25.07 32.07
N LEU A 56 21.49 -25.73 32.45
CA LEU A 56 20.16 -25.46 31.91
C LEU A 56 19.67 -24.04 32.24
N GLU A 57 19.99 -23.51 33.43
CA GLU A 57 19.69 -22.10 33.74
C GLU A 57 20.51 -21.12 32.90
N PHE A 58 21.78 -21.42 32.62
CA PHE A 58 22.62 -20.61 31.74
C PHE A 58 22.09 -20.63 30.30
N GLU A 59 21.77 -21.81 29.77
CA GLU A 59 21.24 -21.97 28.41
C GLU A 59 19.91 -21.21 28.23
N LYS A 60 19.03 -21.22 29.25
CA LYS A 60 17.80 -20.42 29.25
C LYS A 60 18.06 -18.91 29.26
N LYS A 61 19.12 -18.45 29.94
CA LYS A 61 19.49 -17.03 29.96
C LYS A 61 20.03 -16.59 28.60
N GLU A 62 20.96 -17.36 28.02
CA GLU A 62 21.51 -17.07 26.69
C GLU A 62 20.40 -17.04 25.63
N LEU A 63 19.47 -18.01 25.64
CA LEU A 63 18.34 -18.04 24.71
C LEU A 63 17.42 -16.80 24.84
N ASN A 64 17.25 -16.28 26.06
CA ASN A 64 16.44 -15.08 26.28
C ASN A 64 17.18 -13.81 25.83
N GLU A 65 18.48 -13.74 26.03
CA GLU A 65 19.31 -12.63 25.53
C GLU A 65 19.35 -12.60 24.00
N GLU A 66 19.49 -13.77 23.36
CA GLU A 66 19.49 -13.88 21.90
C GLU A 66 18.15 -13.43 21.30
N LYS A 67 17.03 -13.86 21.89
CA LYS A 67 15.68 -13.40 21.47
C LYS A 67 15.49 -11.90 21.68
N PHE A 68 16.06 -11.33 22.74
CA PHE A 68 15.99 -9.90 22.99
C PHE A 68 16.75 -9.13 21.91
N LEU A 69 17.97 -9.56 21.58
CA LEU A 69 18.80 -8.97 20.53
C LEU A 69 18.12 -9.06 19.15
N GLU A 70 17.57 -10.23 18.80
CA GLU A 70 16.84 -10.42 17.53
C GLU A 70 15.64 -9.46 17.42
N SER A 71 14.95 -9.20 18.54
CA SER A 71 13.83 -8.26 18.58
C SER A 71 14.26 -6.80 18.42
N GLU A 72 15.40 -6.39 18.99
CA GLU A 72 15.95 -5.04 18.81
C GLU A 72 16.45 -4.83 17.38
N GLU A 73 17.13 -5.82 16.79
CA GLU A 73 17.58 -5.75 15.40
C GLU A 73 16.41 -5.60 14.42
N SER A 74 15.34 -6.38 14.64
CA SER A 74 14.12 -6.26 13.83
C SER A 74 13.49 -4.87 13.94
N GLN A 75 13.46 -4.28 15.13
CA GLN A 75 12.93 -2.93 15.32
C GLN A 75 13.81 -1.88 14.61
N GLY A 76 15.13 -2.01 14.68
CA GLY A 76 16.07 -1.13 13.98
C GLY A 76 15.92 -1.18 12.45
N LEU A 77 15.69 -2.37 11.88
CA LEU A 77 15.45 -2.54 10.44
C LEU A 77 14.14 -1.88 9.99
N ASP A 78 13.08 -1.95 10.80
CA ASP A 78 11.81 -1.31 10.49
C ASP A 78 11.89 0.22 10.58
N GLU A 79 12.67 0.75 11.52
CA GLU A 79 12.95 2.19 11.59
C GLU A 79 13.75 2.69 10.38
N LEU A 80 14.78 1.95 9.96
CA LEU A 80 15.55 2.24 8.75
C LEU A 80 14.65 2.29 7.51
N LYS A 81 13.76 1.31 7.33
CA LYS A 81 12.78 1.32 6.21
C LYS A 81 11.86 2.53 6.25
N LYS A 82 11.39 2.95 7.44
CA LYS A 82 10.55 4.15 7.58
C LYS A 82 11.31 5.42 7.19
N ILE A 83 12.58 5.53 7.58
CA ILE A 83 13.44 6.67 7.23
C ILE A 83 13.68 6.71 5.71
N GLU A 84 13.97 5.57 5.08
CA GLU A 84 14.19 5.49 3.64
C GLU A 84 12.93 5.87 2.83
N GLN A 85 11.75 5.42 3.28
CA GLN A 85 10.47 5.86 2.72
C GLN A 85 10.22 7.36 2.91
N LEU A 86 10.55 7.91 4.08
CA LEU A 86 10.47 9.34 4.34
C LEU A 86 11.39 10.14 3.42
N GLU A 87 12.62 9.68 3.22
CA GLU A 87 13.58 10.32 2.31
C GLU A 87 13.08 10.27 0.86
N GLU A 88 12.57 9.13 0.39
CA GLU A 88 12.01 9.01 -0.96
C GLU A 88 10.82 9.95 -1.16
N ASN A 89 9.95 10.06 -0.16
CA ASN A 89 8.81 10.98 -0.17
C ASN A 89 9.23 12.45 -0.15
N ILE A 90 10.25 12.81 0.62
CA ILE A 90 10.82 14.17 0.63
C ILE A 90 11.48 14.47 -0.71
N LYS A 91 12.24 13.53 -1.29
CA LYS A 91 12.88 13.69 -2.59
C LYS A 91 11.86 13.89 -3.71
N LYS A 92 10.72 13.19 -3.66
CA LYS A 92 9.58 13.41 -4.56
C LYS A 92 8.95 14.80 -4.37
N LYS A 93 8.76 15.24 -3.12
CA LYS A 93 8.11 16.53 -2.81
C LYS A 93 8.98 17.76 -3.00
N VAL A 94 10.28 17.67 -2.73
CA VAL A 94 11.23 18.80 -2.72
C VAL A 94 12.04 18.86 -4.03
N GLY A 95 12.16 17.74 -4.76
CA GLY A 95 12.83 17.68 -6.06
C GLY A 95 12.05 18.33 -7.22
N GLU A 96 10.76 18.63 -7.02
CA GLU A 96 9.96 19.35 -8.02
C GLU A 96 10.14 20.86 -7.87
N SER A 97 11.26 21.36 -8.40
CA SER A 97 11.43 22.79 -8.65
C SER A 97 10.25 23.29 -9.51
N PRO A 98 9.56 24.38 -9.14
CA PRO A 98 8.44 24.95 -9.90
C PRO A 98 8.83 25.47 -11.30
N LEU A 99 10.11 25.38 -11.65
CA LEU A 99 10.70 25.80 -12.93
C LEU A 99 11.19 24.62 -13.79
N ARG A 100 10.68 23.39 -13.56
CA ARG A 100 11.06 22.23 -14.37
C ARG A 100 10.60 22.45 -15.83
N ARG A 101 11.52 22.10 -16.76
CA ARG A 101 11.39 22.13 -18.23
C ARG A 101 9.94 22.19 -18.71
N ILE A 102 9.59 23.23 -19.48
CA ILE A 102 8.35 23.30 -20.26
C ILE A 102 8.13 21.94 -20.92
N THR A 103 7.10 21.24 -20.44
CA THR A 103 6.77 19.91 -20.93
C THR A 103 5.89 20.04 -22.18
N TYR A 104 5.89 19.02 -23.04
CA TYR A 104 4.93 18.99 -24.16
C TYR A 104 3.48 19.13 -23.71
N ARG A 105 3.16 18.67 -22.48
CA ARG A 105 1.85 18.85 -21.84
C ARG A 105 1.52 20.32 -21.58
N ASP A 106 2.50 21.15 -21.25
CA ASP A 106 2.30 22.57 -20.99
C ASP A 106 2.10 23.33 -22.31
N ILE A 107 2.82 22.92 -23.36
CA ILE A 107 2.63 23.44 -24.72
C ILE A 107 1.22 23.11 -25.22
N THR A 108 0.74 21.87 -25.05
CA THR A 108 -0.62 21.50 -25.50
C THR A 108 -1.71 22.22 -24.69
N LYS A 109 -1.55 22.35 -23.37
CA LYS A 109 -2.44 23.18 -22.54
C LYS A 109 -2.45 24.64 -23.01
N GLY A 110 -1.27 25.20 -23.28
CA GLY A 110 -1.12 26.58 -23.79
C GLY A 110 -1.76 26.76 -25.16
N MET A 111 -1.59 25.82 -26.09
CA MET A 111 -2.22 25.83 -27.41
C MET A 111 -3.75 25.73 -27.31
N ILE A 112 -4.27 24.85 -26.44
CA ILE A 112 -5.71 24.71 -26.21
C ILE A 112 -6.26 26.02 -25.63
N GLY A 113 -5.59 26.60 -24.62
CA GLY A 113 -5.98 27.88 -24.04
C GLY A 113 -5.96 29.03 -25.07
N ALA A 114 -4.91 29.11 -25.89
CA ALA A 114 -4.81 30.11 -26.95
C ALA A 114 -5.88 29.93 -28.03
N PHE A 115 -6.17 28.69 -28.43
CA PHE A 115 -7.24 28.39 -29.38
C PHE A 115 -8.60 28.82 -28.83
N PHE A 116 -8.94 28.44 -27.60
CA PHE A 116 -10.18 28.88 -26.96
C PHE A 116 -10.22 30.39 -26.73
N GLY A 117 -9.09 31.05 -26.50
CA GLY A 117 -9.01 32.51 -26.40
C GLY A 117 -9.30 33.21 -27.73
N ILE A 118 -8.66 32.79 -28.82
CA ILE A 118 -8.83 33.37 -30.16
C ILE A 118 -10.23 33.10 -30.69
N VAL A 119 -10.65 31.83 -30.67
CA VAL A 119 -11.99 31.43 -31.13
C VAL A 119 -13.06 32.01 -30.21
N GLY A 120 -12.79 32.06 -28.89
CA GLY A 120 -13.60 32.72 -27.87
C GLY A 120 -13.90 34.16 -28.22
N HIS A 121 -12.83 34.92 -28.43
CA HIS A 121 -12.93 36.34 -28.76
C HIS A 121 -13.63 36.55 -30.11
N PHE A 122 -13.27 35.79 -31.14
CA PHE A 122 -13.87 35.92 -32.47
C PHE A 122 -15.36 35.57 -32.45
N ALA A 123 -15.74 34.45 -31.84
CA ALA A 123 -17.14 34.05 -31.71
C ALA A 123 -17.93 34.97 -30.78
N PHE A 124 -17.29 35.62 -29.82
CA PHE A 124 -17.95 36.65 -29.02
C PHE A 124 -18.27 37.90 -29.86
N VAL A 125 -17.31 38.38 -30.65
CA VAL A 125 -17.50 39.56 -31.50
C VAL A 125 -18.48 39.29 -32.63
N GLU A 126 -18.24 38.23 -33.41
CA GLU A 126 -19.09 37.87 -34.55
C GLU A 126 -20.41 37.24 -34.12
N GLY A 127 -20.43 36.51 -33.00
CA GLY A 127 -21.66 35.90 -32.50
C GLY A 127 -22.72 36.93 -32.15
N ILE A 128 -22.32 38.14 -31.72
CA ILE A 128 -23.25 39.26 -31.51
C ILE A 128 -23.87 39.69 -32.85
N HIS A 129 -23.04 39.93 -33.88
CA HIS A 129 -23.54 40.33 -35.20
C HIS A 129 -24.43 39.27 -35.84
N ILE A 130 -24.01 37.99 -35.78
CA ILE A 130 -24.78 36.87 -36.30
C ILE A 130 -26.11 36.69 -35.54
N SER A 131 -26.15 37.04 -34.24
CA SER A 131 -27.37 36.91 -33.43
C SER A 131 -28.51 37.84 -33.86
N GLU A 132 -28.20 38.92 -34.58
CA GLU A 132 -29.20 39.86 -35.10
C GLU A 132 -30.09 39.21 -36.17
N GLU A 133 -29.57 38.22 -36.90
CA GLU A 133 -30.30 37.49 -37.95
C GLU A 133 -31.05 36.25 -37.42
N PHE A 134 -30.94 35.98 -36.12
CA PHE A 134 -31.52 34.77 -35.53
C PHE A 134 -33.00 34.94 -35.23
N THR A 135 -33.79 34.00 -35.75
CA THR A 135 -35.15 33.80 -35.27
C THR A 135 -35.11 33.06 -33.94
N PHE A 136 -36.13 33.26 -33.11
CA PHE A 136 -36.28 32.59 -31.82
C PHE A 136 -36.14 31.06 -31.91
N LEU A 137 -36.64 30.46 -33.01
CA LEU A 137 -36.56 29.03 -33.27
C LEU A 137 -35.11 28.58 -33.55
N ARG A 138 -34.33 29.35 -34.31
CA ARG A 138 -32.90 29.07 -34.55
C ARG A 138 -32.10 29.15 -33.26
N SER A 139 -32.34 30.18 -32.45
CA SER A 139 -31.69 30.35 -31.14
C SER A 139 -31.99 29.19 -30.19
N THR A 140 -33.24 28.73 -30.15
CA THR A 140 -33.64 27.57 -29.35
C THR A 140 -32.99 26.28 -29.84
N ALA A 141 -32.93 26.08 -31.17
CA ALA A 141 -32.23 24.94 -31.75
C ALA A 141 -30.74 24.96 -31.43
N LEU A 142 -30.09 26.13 -31.44
CA LEU A 142 -28.68 26.28 -31.06
C LEU A 142 -28.44 25.98 -29.59
N LEU A 143 -29.28 26.49 -28.69
CA LEU A 143 -29.19 26.18 -27.26
C LEU A 143 -29.38 24.69 -26.99
N LEU A 144 -30.37 24.06 -27.61
CA LEU A 144 -30.57 22.61 -27.51
C LEU A 144 -29.37 21.83 -28.07
N THR A 145 -28.83 22.27 -29.20
CA THR A 145 -27.64 21.66 -29.81
C THR A 145 -26.43 21.78 -28.89
N SER A 146 -26.20 22.96 -28.29
CA SER A 146 -25.12 23.17 -27.33
C SER A 146 -25.25 22.27 -26.11
N PHE A 147 -26.48 22.04 -25.62
CA PHE A 147 -26.74 21.11 -24.52
C PHE A 147 -26.43 19.65 -24.92
N ILE A 148 -26.85 19.22 -26.11
CA ILE A 148 -26.52 17.88 -26.62
C ILE A 148 -25.00 17.71 -26.76
N ILE A 149 -24.30 18.73 -27.26
CA ILE A 149 -22.84 18.71 -27.42
C ILE A 149 -22.16 18.47 -26.07
N ILE A 150 -22.55 19.15 -24.99
CA ILE A 150 -21.89 18.91 -23.69
C ILE A 150 -22.20 17.56 -23.09
N VAL A 151 -23.42 17.06 -23.26
CA VAL A 151 -23.77 15.69 -22.83
C VAL A 151 -22.91 14.68 -23.56
N LEU A 152 -22.78 14.81 -24.89
CA LEU A 152 -21.91 13.94 -25.70
C LEU A 152 -20.44 14.09 -25.29
N PHE A 153 -19.97 15.32 -25.09
CA PHE A 153 -18.60 15.60 -24.71
C PHE A 153 -18.26 14.94 -23.37
N LEU A 154 -19.11 15.10 -22.35
CA LEU A 154 -18.96 14.46 -21.05
C LEU A 154 -19.01 12.93 -21.14
N TYR A 155 -19.92 12.39 -21.96
CA TYR A 155 -20.03 10.95 -22.20
C TYR A 155 -18.73 10.36 -22.76
N PHE A 156 -18.20 10.96 -23.84
CA PHE A 156 -17.00 10.46 -24.51
C PHE A 156 -15.73 10.58 -23.67
N THR A 157 -15.63 11.62 -22.85
CA THR A 157 -14.41 11.97 -22.12
C THR A 157 -14.34 11.35 -20.73
N GLY A 158 -15.47 11.21 -20.04
CA GLY A 158 -15.51 10.75 -18.65
C GLY A 158 -15.92 9.29 -18.44
N PHE A 159 -16.81 8.75 -19.29
CA PHE A 159 -17.64 7.61 -18.89
C PHE A 159 -17.59 6.41 -19.82
N ARG A 160 -16.94 6.51 -20.98
CA ARG A 160 -16.77 5.36 -21.91
C ARG A 160 -16.10 4.13 -21.26
N LYS A 161 -15.37 4.30 -20.15
CA LYS A 161 -14.63 3.24 -19.45
C LYS A 161 -15.22 2.80 -18.11
N VAL A 162 -16.30 3.42 -17.62
CA VAL A 162 -16.84 3.09 -16.29
C VAL A 162 -18.10 2.23 -16.44
N ASN A 163 -18.03 0.99 -15.93
CA ASN A 163 -19.13 0.02 -15.97
C ASN A 163 -20.11 0.14 -14.79
N ASP A 164 -19.97 1.15 -13.93
CA ASP A 164 -20.88 1.35 -12.81
C ASP A 164 -22.17 2.06 -13.24
N GLU A 165 -23.29 1.33 -13.17
CA GLU A 165 -24.64 1.79 -13.50
C GLU A 165 -25.08 3.01 -12.66
N PHE A 166 -24.55 3.13 -11.43
CA PHE A 166 -24.82 4.27 -10.56
C PHE A 166 -24.24 5.59 -11.10
N LEU A 167 -23.08 5.54 -11.76
CA LEU A 167 -22.39 6.73 -12.27
C LEU A 167 -23.14 7.40 -13.43
N TYR A 168 -23.93 6.61 -14.19
CA TYR A 168 -24.74 7.12 -15.30
C TYR A 168 -25.85 8.07 -14.84
N LYS A 169 -26.40 7.90 -13.63
CA LYS A 169 -27.49 8.77 -13.11
C LYS A 169 -27.00 10.17 -12.73
N PHE A 170 -25.73 10.33 -12.37
CA PHE A 170 -25.15 11.64 -12.00
C PHE A 170 -24.68 12.45 -13.20
N MET A 171 -24.50 11.82 -14.37
CA MET A 171 -24.08 12.48 -15.60
C MET A 171 -25.01 13.62 -16.05
N PRO A 172 -26.34 13.43 -16.18
CA PRO A 172 -27.22 14.51 -16.61
C PRO A 172 -27.21 15.68 -15.63
N ILE A 173 -27.11 15.43 -14.32
CA ILE A 173 -27.03 16.47 -13.30
C ILE A 173 -25.75 17.30 -13.49
N ARG A 174 -24.60 16.65 -13.67
CA ARG A 174 -23.32 17.34 -13.92
C ARG A 174 -23.38 18.18 -15.21
N ALA A 175 -23.93 17.63 -16.29
CA ALA A 175 -24.08 18.34 -17.55
C ALA A 175 -24.96 19.59 -17.39
N ILE A 176 -26.08 19.49 -16.66
CA ILE A 176 -26.97 20.62 -16.38
C ILE A 176 -26.25 21.70 -15.56
N VAL A 177 -25.52 21.32 -14.51
CA VAL A 177 -24.79 22.29 -13.67
C VAL A 177 -23.75 23.05 -14.47
N ILE A 178 -22.96 22.36 -15.31
CA ILE A 178 -21.95 22.99 -16.16
C ILE A 178 -22.61 23.86 -17.25
N TYR A 179 -23.73 23.40 -17.80
CA TYR A 179 -24.46 24.17 -18.81
C TYR A 179 -25.02 25.47 -18.25
N VAL A 180 -25.67 25.41 -17.08
CA VAL A 180 -26.24 26.59 -16.42
C VAL A 180 -25.14 27.55 -15.98
N SER A 181 -24.03 27.05 -15.42
CA SER A 181 -22.91 27.92 -15.05
C SER A 181 -22.29 28.61 -16.27
N ALA A 182 -22.19 27.92 -17.42
CA ALA A 182 -21.74 28.51 -18.67
C ALA A 182 -22.68 29.62 -19.15
N MET A 183 -24.00 29.39 -19.14
CA MET A 183 -24.98 30.41 -19.56
C MET A 183 -24.95 31.64 -18.65
N ILE A 184 -24.86 31.45 -17.33
CA ILE A 184 -24.73 32.55 -16.37
C ILE A 184 -23.45 33.34 -16.65
N THR A 185 -22.33 32.65 -16.89
CA THR A 185 -21.05 33.30 -17.18
C THR A 185 -21.13 34.13 -18.46
N VAL A 186 -21.72 33.59 -19.53
CA VAL A 186 -21.94 34.33 -20.79
C VAL A 186 -22.79 35.57 -20.56
N PHE A 187 -23.90 35.44 -19.83
CA PHE A 187 -24.78 36.56 -19.51
C PHE A 187 -24.03 37.67 -18.74
N VAL A 188 -23.28 37.30 -17.69
CA VAL A 188 -22.49 38.25 -16.89
C VAL A 188 -21.42 38.94 -17.76
N VAL A 189 -20.72 38.19 -18.60
CA VAL A 189 -19.71 38.75 -19.50
C VAL A 189 -20.35 39.73 -20.49
N LEU A 190 -21.45 39.35 -21.15
CA LEU A 190 -22.15 40.24 -22.08
C LEU A 190 -22.65 41.53 -21.42
N LEU A 191 -23.08 41.43 -20.16
CA LEU A 191 -23.48 42.57 -19.34
C LEU A 191 -22.29 43.48 -19.03
N LEU A 192 -21.15 42.92 -18.64
CA LEU A 192 -19.92 43.70 -18.36
C LEU A 192 -19.37 44.41 -19.60
N TYR A 193 -19.47 43.80 -20.78
CA TYR A 193 -19.06 44.41 -22.04
C TYR A 193 -20.08 45.42 -22.61
N GLY A 194 -21.21 45.63 -21.92
CA GLY A 194 -22.27 46.54 -22.36
C GLY A 194 -22.98 46.11 -23.64
N LYS A 195 -22.90 44.81 -23.98
CA LYS A 195 -23.56 44.23 -25.17
C LYS A 195 -24.98 43.76 -24.88
N VAL A 196 -25.26 43.46 -23.62
CA VAL A 196 -26.59 43.15 -23.10
C VAL A 196 -26.89 44.10 -21.95
N ASP A 197 -28.10 44.68 -21.95
CA ASP A 197 -28.62 45.51 -20.87
C ASP A 197 -30.04 45.07 -20.50
N PHE A 198 -30.48 45.38 -19.28
CA PHE A 198 -31.83 45.09 -18.79
C PHE A 198 -32.92 45.86 -19.53
N THR A 199 -32.54 46.91 -20.27
CA THR A 199 -33.43 47.70 -21.12
C THR A 199 -33.73 47.02 -22.47
N MET A 200 -32.93 46.03 -22.86
CA MET A 200 -33.11 45.32 -24.13
C MET A 200 -34.27 44.32 -24.06
N PRO A 201 -35.00 44.12 -25.17
CA PRO A 201 -36.06 43.14 -25.20
C PRO A 201 -35.50 41.71 -25.09
N PHE A 202 -36.21 40.85 -24.35
CA PHE A 202 -35.76 39.50 -23.99
C PHE A 202 -35.28 38.66 -25.18
N HIS A 203 -35.93 38.79 -26.35
CA HIS A 203 -35.58 38.01 -27.53
C HIS A 203 -34.17 38.33 -28.06
N VAL A 204 -33.71 39.57 -27.96
CA VAL A 204 -32.36 39.97 -28.38
C VAL A 204 -31.34 39.33 -27.45
N ILE A 205 -31.55 39.46 -26.13
CA ILE A 205 -30.68 38.86 -25.11
C ILE A 205 -30.57 37.34 -25.30
N TYR A 206 -31.71 36.69 -25.50
CA TYR A 206 -31.78 35.25 -25.73
C TYR A 206 -31.02 34.82 -26.99
N ASN A 207 -31.18 35.55 -28.10
CA ASN A 207 -30.48 35.27 -29.35
C ASN A 207 -28.95 35.42 -29.21
N THR A 208 -28.49 36.48 -28.53
CA THR A 208 -27.06 36.73 -28.33
C THR A 208 -26.43 35.66 -27.44
N ILE A 209 -27.11 35.25 -26.36
CA ILE A 209 -26.64 34.14 -25.52
C ILE A 209 -26.60 32.83 -26.34
N ALA A 210 -27.63 32.57 -27.15
CA ALA A 210 -27.71 31.36 -27.97
C ALA A 210 -26.57 31.26 -28.99
N ALA A 211 -26.18 32.38 -29.61
CA ALA A 211 -25.09 32.42 -30.59
C ALA A 211 -23.72 32.04 -29.99
N ILE A 212 -23.48 32.42 -28.73
CA ILE A 212 -22.20 32.19 -28.05
C ILE A 212 -22.22 30.88 -27.23
N SER A 213 -23.41 30.27 -27.06
CA SER A 213 -23.65 29.16 -26.15
C SER A 213 -22.77 27.93 -26.42
N ILE A 214 -22.62 27.54 -27.69
CA ILE A 214 -21.82 26.36 -28.08
C ILE A 214 -20.38 26.48 -27.59
N LEU A 215 -19.76 27.65 -27.80
CA LEU A 215 -18.37 27.84 -27.44
C LEU A 215 -18.17 27.94 -25.94
N ALA A 216 -19.06 28.64 -25.25
CA ALA A 216 -19.04 28.74 -23.79
C ALA A 216 -19.16 27.37 -23.13
N VAL A 217 -20.07 26.54 -23.66
CA VAL A 217 -20.32 25.19 -23.18
C VAL A 217 -19.14 24.25 -23.48
N LEU A 218 -18.49 24.37 -24.64
CA LEU A 218 -17.25 23.64 -24.94
C LEU A 218 -16.10 24.04 -24.01
N GLY A 219 -15.94 25.35 -23.73
CA GLY A 219 -14.92 25.85 -22.80
C GLY A 219 -15.16 25.33 -21.37
N ALA A 220 -16.39 25.43 -20.88
CA ALA A 220 -16.78 24.94 -19.55
C ALA A 220 -16.62 23.41 -19.43
N GLY A 221 -17.04 22.65 -20.44
CA GLY A 221 -16.83 21.21 -20.51
C GLY A 221 -15.35 20.83 -20.54
N THR A 222 -14.52 21.58 -21.25
CA THR A 222 -13.06 21.33 -21.30
C THR A 222 -12.40 21.59 -19.96
N ALA A 223 -12.78 22.67 -19.26
CA ALA A 223 -12.27 23.00 -17.93
C ALA A 223 -12.64 21.91 -16.90
N ASP A 224 -13.87 21.42 -16.93
CA ASP A 224 -14.35 20.33 -16.07
C ASP A 224 -13.56 19.02 -16.24
N LEU A 225 -13.01 18.76 -17.43
CA LEU A 225 -12.17 17.59 -17.68
C LEU A 225 -10.71 17.78 -17.27
N ILE A 226 -10.17 18.99 -17.46
CA ILE A 226 -8.79 19.30 -17.08
C ILE A 226 -8.64 19.29 -15.56
N GLY A 227 -9.63 19.80 -14.82
CA GLY A 227 -9.63 19.89 -13.35
C GLY A 227 -9.69 18.54 -12.61
N LYS A 228 -9.87 17.42 -13.31
CA LYS A 228 -9.93 16.08 -12.70
C LYS A 228 -8.55 15.48 -12.36
N ASN A 229 -7.45 16.11 -12.79
CA ASN A 229 -6.08 15.60 -12.61
C ASN A 229 -5.29 16.31 -11.51
N GLU A 230 -5.97 17.05 -10.64
CA GLU A 230 -5.47 17.54 -9.35
C GLU A 230 -6.20 16.80 -8.23
#